data_AF-A0A931T0I1-F1
#
_entry.id   AF-A0A931T0I1-F1
#
_cell.length_a   1.000
_cell.length_b   1.000
_cell.length_c   1.000
_cell.angle_alpha   90.00
_cell.angle_beta   90.00
_cell.angle_gamma   90.00
#
_symmetry.space_group_name_H-M   'P 1'
#
loop_
_entity.id
_entity.type
_entity.pdbx_description
1 polymer ?
#
loop_
_entity_poly.entity_id
_entity_poly.type
_entity_poly.pdbx_seq_one_letter_code
_entity_poly.pdbx_strand_id
1 'polypeptide(L)'
;MASSARLSAGALFLGLLLLLPYQASASTDIPALVDKYAARYGVPLDVARNLVRVESGGRQSAVNPTGARGVMQLLPSTARALGVDINDPEQNIEGGMRYLRLQYDRFGRWDLALAAYHAGPRAVISCNCVPAKSQAYVRSILRNTRTLASPDQAPSQEKKDGAPQLYGGFQWPVRGVITAGFGRQGGRFHAGVDLSAPQGTPIGAARAGRVVLSDWHYDYGRTVILDHGEGLSTLYGHASVLLVGAGDVVE
;
A
#
# COMPACT_ATOMS: atom_id res chain seq x y z
N MET A 1 -19.53 17.51 85.05
CA MET A 1 -19.61 18.98 84.79
C MET A 1 -18.61 19.33 83.70
N ALA A 2 -19.06 20.12 82.71
CA ALA A 2 -18.32 21.02 81.80
C ALA A 2 -17.09 20.45 81.04
N SER A 3 -17.11 20.28 79.71
CA SER A 3 -17.14 21.33 78.66
C SER A 3 -16.09 22.43 78.84
N SER A 4 -15.05 22.43 78.01
CA SER A 4 -14.74 23.57 77.12
C SER A 4 -13.54 23.27 76.20
N ALA A 5 -13.77 23.47 74.90
CA ALA A 5 -12.81 23.46 73.81
C ALA A 5 -11.87 24.67 73.84
N ARG A 6 -10.68 24.57 73.20
CA ARG A 6 -10.05 25.65 72.40
C ARG A 6 -9.17 25.10 71.26
N LEU A 7 -9.49 25.53 70.04
CA LEU A 7 -8.65 25.47 68.84
C LEU A 7 -7.60 26.61 68.86
N SER A 8 -6.48 26.43 68.16
CA SER A 8 -5.64 27.49 67.59
C SER A 8 -4.93 26.97 66.33
N ALA A 9 -4.74 27.85 65.37
CA ALA A 9 -4.64 27.59 63.95
C ALA A 9 -3.21 27.36 63.40
N GLY A 10 -3.17 26.80 62.18
CA GLY A 10 -2.41 27.39 61.08
C GLY A 10 -1.08 26.75 60.72
N ALA A 11 -1.09 25.83 59.76
CA ALA A 11 0.04 25.65 58.85
C ALA A 11 -0.49 25.51 57.42
N LEU A 12 -0.16 26.52 56.63
CA LEU A 12 -0.56 26.72 55.24
C LEU A 12 -0.13 25.55 54.34
N PHE A 13 -1.05 25.15 53.47
CA PHE A 13 -0.80 24.38 52.26
C PHE A 13 0.24 25.10 51.40
N LEU A 14 1.38 24.48 51.14
CA LEU A 14 2.17 24.73 49.94
C LEU A 14 2.13 23.47 49.08
N GLY A 15 0.97 23.21 48.49
CA GLY A 15 0.84 22.21 47.44
C GLY A 15 1.56 22.72 46.21
N LEU A 16 2.76 22.20 45.96
CA LEU A 16 3.42 22.33 44.67
C LEU A 16 2.58 21.56 43.65
N LEU A 17 1.62 22.25 43.03
CA LEU A 17 0.91 21.76 41.86
C LEU A 17 1.93 21.70 40.71
N LEU A 18 2.57 20.55 40.54
CA LEU A 18 3.37 20.23 39.37
C LEU A 18 2.43 20.25 38.16
N LEU A 19 2.33 21.41 37.51
CA LEU A 19 1.78 21.54 36.17
C LEU A 19 2.72 20.82 35.21
N LEU A 20 2.60 19.50 35.13
CA LEU A 20 3.14 18.77 33.99
C LEU A 20 2.49 19.39 32.75
N PRO A 21 3.26 19.84 31.74
CA PRO A 21 2.66 20.27 30.50
C PRO A 21 1.81 19.10 30.00
N TYR A 22 0.52 19.34 29.79
CA TYR A 22 -0.32 18.45 29.03
C TYR A 22 0.33 18.35 27.65
N GLN A 23 1.08 17.29 27.40
CA GLN A 23 1.63 16.99 26.09
C GLN A 23 0.42 16.67 25.22
N ALA A 24 -0.13 17.69 24.56
CA ALA A 24 -1.11 17.50 23.52
C ALA A 24 -0.45 16.59 22.48
N SER A 25 -0.97 15.36 22.35
CA SER A 25 -0.52 14.41 21.33
C SER A 25 -0.49 15.15 20.00
N ALA A 26 0.67 15.29 19.38
CA ALA A 26 0.82 16.03 18.13
C ALA A 26 -0.18 15.45 17.13
N SER A 27 -1.12 16.27 16.66
CA SER A 27 -2.11 15.84 15.67
C SER A 27 -1.37 15.27 14.46
N THR A 28 -1.66 14.03 14.07
CA THR A 28 -1.06 13.41 12.88
C THR A 28 -1.27 14.31 11.66
N ASP A 29 -0.18 14.73 11.02
CA ASP A 29 -0.22 15.53 9.80
C ASP A 29 -0.54 14.64 8.60
N ILE A 30 -1.84 14.42 8.38
CA ILE A 30 -2.36 13.60 7.27
C ILE A 30 -1.83 14.09 5.90
N PRO A 31 -1.87 15.39 5.56
CA PRO A 31 -1.25 15.89 4.34
C PRO A 31 0.22 15.49 4.18
N ALA A 32 1.05 15.67 5.21
CA ALA A 32 2.47 15.31 5.14
C ALA A 32 2.69 13.81 4.93
N LEU A 33 1.88 12.96 5.58
CA LEU A 33 1.93 11.51 5.38
C LEU A 33 1.52 11.11 3.96
N VAL A 34 0.47 11.73 3.42
CA VAL A 34 0.02 11.51 2.04
C VAL A 34 1.14 11.85 1.06
N ASP A 35 1.80 12.99 1.23
CA ASP A 35 2.91 13.41 0.39
C ASP A 35 4.11 12.45 0.49
N LYS A 36 4.48 12.06 1.73
CA LYS A 36 5.55 11.09 2.02
C LYS A 36 5.32 9.77 1.29
N TYR A 37 4.14 9.18 1.42
CA TYR A 37 3.86 7.87 0.83
C TYR A 37 3.53 7.92 -0.65
N ALA A 38 2.97 9.03 -1.14
CA ALA A 38 2.84 9.26 -2.58
C ALA A 38 4.23 9.26 -3.25
N ALA A 39 5.18 10.00 -2.69
CA ALA A 39 6.57 10.01 -3.17
C ALA A 39 7.22 8.62 -3.07
N ARG A 40 7.07 7.93 -1.93
CA ARG A 40 7.65 6.59 -1.70
C ARG A 40 7.21 5.55 -2.73
N TYR A 41 5.93 5.57 -3.11
CA TYR A 41 5.35 4.58 -4.03
C TYR A 41 5.21 5.08 -5.47
N GLY A 42 5.72 6.28 -5.78
CA GLY A 42 5.64 6.87 -7.12
C GLY A 42 4.21 7.17 -7.58
N VAL A 43 3.32 7.49 -6.64
CA VAL A 43 1.96 7.97 -6.94
C VAL A 43 2.03 9.47 -7.17
N PRO A 44 1.49 10.00 -8.29
CA PRO A 44 1.43 11.43 -8.53
C PRO A 44 0.75 12.18 -7.38
N LEU A 45 1.38 13.26 -6.93
CA LEU A 45 0.95 13.98 -5.73
C LEU A 45 -0.48 14.54 -5.85
N ASP A 46 -0.84 15.01 -7.03
CA ASP A 46 -2.19 15.47 -7.35
C ASP A 46 -3.22 14.32 -7.31
N VAL A 47 -2.88 13.15 -7.85
CA VAL A 47 -3.70 11.94 -7.75
C VAL A 47 -3.88 11.50 -6.30
N ALA A 48 -2.79 11.43 -5.51
CA ALA A 48 -2.82 11.01 -4.11
C ALA A 48 -3.70 11.92 -3.24
N ARG A 49 -3.51 13.25 -3.35
CA ARG A 49 -4.30 14.23 -2.60
C ARG A 49 -5.76 14.25 -3.04
N ASN A 50 -6.03 14.08 -4.34
CA ASN A 50 -7.40 13.98 -4.85
C ASN A 50 -8.10 12.70 -4.36
N LEU A 51 -7.39 11.57 -4.36
CA LEU A 51 -7.89 10.30 -3.85
C LEU A 51 -8.31 10.41 -2.38
N VAL A 52 -7.42 10.89 -1.51
CA VAL A 52 -7.71 11.08 -0.07
C VAL A 52 -8.95 11.96 0.16
N ARG A 53 -9.10 13.02 -0.64
CA ARG A 53 -10.28 13.89 -0.58
C ARG A 53 -11.56 13.14 -0.91
N VAL A 54 -11.53 12.30 -1.95
CA VAL A 54 -12.69 11.52 -2.40
C VAL A 54 -13.03 10.39 -1.41
N GLU A 55 -12.03 9.73 -0.85
CA GLU A 55 -12.24 8.60 0.06
C GLU A 55 -12.84 9.01 1.40
N SER A 56 -12.21 9.96 2.10
CA SER A 56 -12.61 10.32 3.46
C SER A 56 -12.64 11.82 3.74
N GLY A 57 -12.02 12.62 2.86
CA GLY A 57 -11.68 14.01 3.17
C GLY A 57 -10.52 14.13 4.15
N GLY A 58 -9.66 13.11 4.29
CA GLY A 58 -8.56 13.08 5.25
C GLY A 58 -8.95 12.64 6.66
N ARG A 59 -10.14 12.03 6.84
CA ARG A 59 -10.66 11.67 8.17
C ARG A 59 -10.33 10.22 8.52
N GLN A 60 -9.49 10.02 9.53
CA GLN A 60 -9.16 8.68 10.01
C GLN A 60 -10.35 7.97 10.68
N SER A 61 -11.33 8.70 11.20
CA SER A 61 -12.55 8.12 11.77
C SER A 61 -13.60 7.71 10.73
N ALA A 62 -13.35 7.94 9.44
CA ALA A 62 -14.32 7.63 8.39
C ALA A 62 -14.54 6.12 8.24
N VAL A 63 -15.81 5.71 8.23
CA VAL A 63 -16.24 4.34 7.96
C VAL A 63 -17.43 4.39 7.01
N ASN A 64 -17.41 3.57 5.95
CA ASN A 64 -18.52 3.47 5.01
C ASN A 64 -19.36 2.18 5.20
N PRO A 65 -20.54 2.05 4.56
CA PRO A 65 -21.40 0.87 4.71
C PRO A 65 -20.78 -0.46 4.26
N THR A 66 -19.77 -0.44 3.38
CA THR A 66 -19.04 -1.65 2.96
C THR A 66 -17.99 -2.09 3.98
N GLY A 67 -17.83 -1.32 5.06
CA GLY A 67 -16.87 -1.55 6.13
C GLY A 67 -15.48 -0.99 5.86
N ALA A 68 -15.30 -0.22 4.79
CA ALA A 68 -14.04 0.43 4.49
C ALA A 68 -13.73 1.54 5.52
N ARG A 69 -12.46 1.70 5.92
CA ARG A 69 -12.09 2.56 7.06
C ARG A 69 -10.88 3.46 6.80
N GLY A 70 -10.85 4.55 7.54
CA GLY A 70 -9.70 5.45 7.63
C GLY A 70 -9.54 6.38 6.45
N VAL A 71 -8.41 7.07 6.43
CA VAL A 71 -8.08 8.12 5.45
C VAL A 71 -8.25 7.65 4.01
N MET A 72 -7.79 6.43 3.71
CA MET A 72 -7.77 5.83 2.38
C MET A 72 -8.92 4.87 2.11
N GLN A 73 -9.88 4.74 3.06
CA GLN A 73 -11.01 3.82 2.98
C GLN A 73 -10.60 2.42 2.52
N LEU A 74 -9.58 1.86 3.17
CA LEU A 74 -9.20 0.48 2.90
C LEU A 74 -10.30 -0.47 3.38
N LEU A 75 -10.53 -1.57 2.64
CA LEU A 75 -11.32 -2.67 3.18
C LEU A 75 -10.49 -3.41 4.24
N PRO A 76 -11.11 -3.93 5.32
CA PRO A 76 -10.39 -4.72 6.32
C PRO A 76 -9.69 -5.96 5.76
N SER A 77 -10.20 -6.54 4.67
CA SER A 77 -9.53 -7.64 3.95
C SER A 77 -8.26 -7.17 3.26
N THR A 78 -8.28 -5.98 2.65
CA THR A 78 -7.12 -5.36 2.00
C THR A 78 -6.06 -4.97 3.03
N ALA A 79 -6.45 -4.36 4.15
CA ALA A 79 -5.51 -4.02 5.24
C ALA A 79 -4.79 -5.27 5.78
N ARG A 80 -5.53 -6.37 5.99
CA ARG A 80 -4.94 -7.66 6.39
C ARG A 80 -3.93 -8.17 5.38
N ALA A 81 -4.28 -8.15 4.09
CA ALA A 81 -3.39 -8.62 3.02
C ALA A 81 -2.13 -7.75 2.84
N LEU A 82 -2.16 -6.51 3.33
CA LEU A 82 -1.02 -5.58 3.29
C LEU A 82 -0.22 -5.56 4.59
N GLY A 83 -0.67 -6.27 5.63
CA GLY A 83 -0.04 -6.27 6.94
C GLY A 83 -0.09 -4.92 7.66
N VAL A 84 -1.13 -4.10 7.40
CA VAL A 84 -1.27 -2.75 7.98
C VAL A 84 -2.40 -2.70 9.02
N ASP A 85 -2.18 -1.98 10.12
CA ASP A 85 -3.26 -1.59 11.02
C ASP A 85 -4.10 -0.48 10.38
N ILE A 86 -5.32 -0.81 10.00
CA ILE A 86 -6.24 0.11 9.35
C ILE A 86 -6.66 1.29 10.25
N ASN A 87 -6.56 1.14 11.57
CA ASN A 87 -6.96 2.15 12.54
C ASN A 87 -5.82 3.13 12.87
N ASP A 88 -4.58 2.78 12.53
CA ASP A 88 -3.45 3.70 12.57
C ASP A 88 -3.45 4.57 11.29
N PRO A 89 -3.45 5.92 11.40
CA PRO A 89 -3.56 6.79 10.24
C PRO A 89 -2.35 6.67 9.29
N GLU A 90 -1.14 6.46 9.81
CA GLU A 90 0.06 6.32 8.98
C GLU A 90 0.01 5.04 8.16
N GLN A 91 -0.27 3.91 8.81
CA GLN A 91 -0.41 2.61 8.17
C GLN A 91 -1.60 2.53 7.21
N ASN A 92 -2.70 3.23 7.50
CA ASN A 92 -3.84 3.35 6.58
C ASN A 92 -3.45 4.07 5.28
N ILE A 93 -2.70 5.18 5.39
CA ILE A 93 -2.20 5.94 4.25
C ILE A 93 -1.16 5.14 3.47
N GLU A 94 -0.18 4.56 4.15
CA GLU A 94 0.84 3.70 3.56
C GLU A 94 0.21 2.54 2.79
N GLY A 95 -0.72 1.81 3.43
CA GLY A 95 -1.43 0.70 2.82
C GLY A 95 -2.24 1.13 1.60
N GLY A 96 -2.93 2.26 1.67
CA GLY A 96 -3.69 2.81 0.53
C GLY A 96 -2.80 3.16 -0.65
N MET A 97 -1.69 3.86 -0.41
CA MET A 97 -0.76 4.24 -1.49
C MET A 97 -0.07 3.02 -2.09
N ARG A 98 0.33 2.07 -1.25
CA ARG A 98 0.90 0.79 -1.69
C ARG A 98 -0.10 0.00 -2.54
N TYR A 99 -1.36 -0.09 -2.11
CA TYR A 99 -2.40 -0.80 -2.86
C TYR A 99 -2.69 -0.14 -4.20
N LEU A 100 -2.76 1.19 -4.26
CA LEU A 100 -2.93 1.92 -5.51
C LEU A 100 -1.76 1.67 -6.46
N ARG A 101 -0.52 1.65 -5.95
CA ARG A 101 0.66 1.34 -6.76
C ARG A 101 0.58 -0.07 -7.35
N LEU A 102 0.19 -1.07 -6.57
CA LEU A 102 -0.03 -2.43 -7.06
C LEU A 102 -1.04 -2.47 -8.22
N GLN A 103 -2.08 -1.63 -8.19
CA GLN A 103 -3.03 -1.54 -9.30
C GLN A 103 -2.40 -0.84 -10.52
N TYR A 104 -1.57 0.18 -10.32
CA TYR A 104 -0.85 0.81 -11.42
C TYR A 104 0.12 -0.16 -12.10
N ASP A 105 0.89 -0.93 -11.33
CA ASP A 105 1.79 -1.96 -11.87
C ASP A 105 1.04 -3.01 -12.69
N ARG A 106 -0.19 -3.35 -12.27
CA ARG A 106 -1.05 -4.32 -12.96
C ARG A 106 -1.59 -3.79 -14.30
N PHE A 107 -1.95 -2.52 -14.39
CA PHE A 107 -2.71 -1.97 -15.52
C PHE A 107 -1.94 -0.95 -16.39
N GLY A 108 -0.81 -0.43 -15.91
CA GLY A 108 0.02 0.57 -16.59
C GLY A 108 -0.64 1.94 -16.79
N ARG A 109 -1.86 2.14 -16.27
CA ARG A 109 -2.65 3.37 -16.44
C ARG A 109 -3.34 3.77 -15.15
N TRP A 110 -3.24 5.05 -14.80
CA TRP A 110 -3.82 5.59 -13.55
C TRP A 110 -5.34 5.51 -13.51
N ASP A 111 -6.04 5.65 -14.63
CA ASP A 111 -7.50 5.53 -14.68
C ASP A 111 -7.99 4.10 -14.38
N LEU A 112 -7.30 3.10 -14.91
CA LEU A 112 -7.56 1.69 -14.61
C LEU A 112 -7.14 1.31 -13.19
N ALA A 113 -6.03 1.87 -12.70
CA ALA A 113 -5.57 1.66 -11.33
C ALA A 113 -6.57 2.19 -10.29
N LEU A 114 -7.04 3.42 -10.48
CA LEU A 114 -8.09 4.02 -9.63
C LEU A 114 -9.42 3.27 -9.76
N ALA A 115 -9.77 2.82 -10.97
CA ALA A 115 -10.95 2.00 -11.16
C ALA A 115 -10.86 0.68 -10.38
N ALA A 116 -9.69 0.05 -10.37
CA ALA A 116 -9.43 -1.19 -9.63
C ALA A 116 -9.35 -0.96 -8.11
N TYR A 117 -8.84 0.19 -7.67
CA TYR A 117 -8.86 0.59 -6.27
C TYR A 117 -10.31 0.63 -5.73
N HIS A 118 -11.21 1.28 -6.49
CA HIS A 118 -12.61 1.45 -6.11
C HIS A 118 -13.48 0.20 -6.32
N ALA A 119 -13.36 -0.48 -7.47
CA ALA A 119 -14.25 -1.57 -7.86
C ALA A 119 -13.67 -2.98 -7.67
N GLY A 120 -12.39 -3.08 -7.31
CA GLY A 120 -11.59 -4.28 -7.36
C GLY A 120 -11.01 -4.56 -8.76
N PRO A 121 -9.80 -5.16 -8.84
CA PRO A 121 -9.13 -5.43 -10.11
C PRO A 121 -9.91 -6.38 -11.02
N ARG A 122 -10.67 -7.34 -10.46
CA ARG A 122 -11.48 -8.29 -11.22
C ARG A 122 -12.49 -7.60 -12.14
N ALA A 123 -13.09 -6.49 -11.70
CA ALA A 123 -14.05 -5.74 -12.50
C ALA A 123 -13.38 -5.07 -13.72
N VAL A 124 -12.19 -4.51 -13.52
CA VAL A 124 -11.39 -3.89 -14.57
C VAL A 124 -10.88 -4.93 -15.56
N ILE A 125 -10.38 -6.07 -15.07
CA ILE A 125 -9.95 -7.21 -15.91
C ILE A 125 -11.11 -7.73 -16.75
N SER A 126 -12.28 -7.91 -16.14
CA SER A 126 -13.44 -8.50 -16.82
C SER A 126 -13.94 -7.68 -18.01
N CYS A 127 -13.92 -6.35 -17.91
CA CYS A 127 -14.37 -5.49 -19.02
C CYS A 127 -13.21 -4.92 -19.85
N ASN A 128 -11.96 -5.10 -19.39
CA ASN A 128 -10.79 -4.43 -19.94
C ASN A 128 -10.99 -2.91 -20.11
N CYS A 129 -11.62 -2.28 -19.11
CA CYS A 129 -12.13 -0.92 -19.18
C CYS A 129 -12.23 -0.29 -17.78
N VAL A 130 -12.52 1.02 -17.69
CA VAL A 130 -13.04 1.62 -16.45
C VAL A 130 -14.52 1.22 -16.31
N PRO A 131 -14.90 0.39 -15.33
CA PRO A 131 -16.28 -0.06 -15.17
C PRO A 131 -17.21 1.14 -14.96
N ALA A 132 -18.46 1.07 -15.45
CA ALA A 132 -19.42 2.17 -15.36
C ALA A 132 -19.55 2.73 -13.93
N LYS A 133 -19.60 1.85 -12.92
CA LYS A 133 -19.66 2.21 -11.49
C LYS A 133 -18.45 3.02 -10.98
N SER A 134 -17.30 2.93 -11.65
CA SER A 134 -16.06 3.64 -11.29
C SER A 134 -15.81 4.90 -12.13
N GLN A 135 -16.56 5.15 -13.20
CA GLN A 135 -16.28 6.28 -14.10
C GLN A 135 -16.40 7.64 -13.42
N ALA A 136 -17.41 7.83 -12.57
CA ALA A 136 -17.57 9.09 -11.82
C ALA A 136 -16.44 9.27 -10.79
N TYR A 137 -16.08 8.20 -10.09
CA TYR A 137 -14.99 8.17 -9.12
C TYR A 137 -13.63 8.47 -9.77
N VAL A 138 -13.31 7.82 -10.89
CA VAL A 138 -12.06 8.08 -11.62
C VAL A 138 -12.03 9.53 -12.12
N ARG A 139 -13.13 10.03 -12.69
CA ARG A 139 -13.22 11.42 -13.16
C ARG A 139 -13.05 12.45 -12.04
N SER A 140 -13.55 12.19 -10.83
CA SER A 140 -13.39 13.13 -9.72
C SER A 140 -11.94 13.23 -9.25
N ILE A 141 -11.20 12.12 -9.27
CA ILE A 141 -9.79 12.07 -8.85
C ILE A 141 -8.87 12.64 -9.92
N LEU A 142 -9.15 12.38 -11.20
CA LEU A 142 -8.29 12.84 -12.29
C LEU A 142 -8.57 14.28 -12.71
N ARG A 143 -9.65 14.89 -12.22
CA ARG A 143 -9.97 16.29 -12.48
C ARG A 143 -8.82 17.19 -12.02
N ASN A 144 -8.33 18.05 -12.93
CA ASN A 144 -7.24 19.00 -12.70
C ASN A 144 -5.91 18.36 -12.27
N THR A 145 -5.71 17.07 -12.56
CA THR A 145 -4.39 16.44 -12.42
C THR A 145 -3.50 16.91 -13.57
N ARG A 146 -2.38 17.59 -13.24
CA ARG A 146 -1.39 18.01 -14.24
C ARG A 146 -0.62 16.81 -14.77
N THR A 147 -0.49 15.77 -13.95
CA THR A 147 0.23 14.54 -14.27
C THR A 147 -0.38 13.74 -15.43
N LEU A 148 -1.67 13.94 -15.75
CA LEU A 148 -2.31 13.29 -16.92
C LEU A 148 -2.52 14.22 -18.11
N ALA A 149 -2.25 15.52 -17.96
CA ALA A 149 -2.25 16.48 -19.05
C ALA A 149 -0.92 16.48 -19.85
N SER A 150 0.08 15.75 -19.36
CA SER A 150 1.35 15.50 -20.06
C SER A 150 1.70 14.02 -19.93
N PRO A 151 1.66 13.24 -21.03
CA PRO A 151 2.17 11.87 -21.06
C PRO A 151 3.66 11.73 -20.65
N ASP A 152 4.37 12.86 -20.52
CA ASP A 152 5.83 12.95 -20.37
C ASP A 152 6.33 13.17 -18.93
N GLN A 153 5.44 13.21 -17.92
CA GLN A 153 5.86 13.39 -16.52
C GLN A 153 5.22 12.37 -15.55
N ALA A 154 5.56 11.08 -15.74
CA ALA A 154 5.88 10.25 -14.57
C ALA A 154 7.00 10.96 -13.77
N PRO A 155 7.21 10.73 -12.46
CA PRO A 155 8.42 11.21 -11.81
C PRO A 155 9.57 10.81 -12.72
N SER A 156 10.29 11.81 -13.23
CA SER A 156 11.38 11.62 -14.16
C SER A 156 12.35 10.68 -13.46
N GLN A 157 12.25 9.40 -13.82
CA GLN A 157 13.37 8.49 -13.78
C GLN A 157 14.45 9.29 -14.49
N GLU A 158 15.47 9.68 -13.74
CA GLU A 158 16.67 10.27 -14.27
C GLU A 158 17.00 9.51 -15.55
N LYS A 159 16.90 10.21 -16.69
CA LYS A 159 17.01 9.62 -18.01
C LYS A 159 18.48 9.23 -18.16
N LYS A 160 18.86 8.05 -17.68
CA LYS A 160 20.13 7.43 -18.02
C LYS A 160 20.01 7.09 -19.50
N ASP A 161 20.65 7.89 -20.33
CA ASP A 161 20.84 7.60 -21.74
C ASP A 161 21.54 6.24 -21.86
N GLY A 162 20.75 5.22 -22.17
CA GLY A 162 21.20 3.85 -22.34
C GLY A 162 19.99 2.99 -22.70
N ALA A 163 20.13 2.09 -23.68
CA ALA A 163 19.19 1.00 -23.86
C ALA A 163 18.90 0.34 -22.49
N PRO A 164 17.69 -0.20 -22.24
CA PRO A 164 17.38 -0.86 -20.98
C PRO A 164 18.53 -1.81 -20.64
N GLN A 165 19.21 -1.52 -19.53
CA GLN A 165 20.36 -2.31 -19.12
C GLN A 165 19.84 -3.72 -18.92
N LEU A 166 20.30 -4.66 -19.74
CA LEU A 166 19.91 -6.06 -19.58
C LEU A 166 20.46 -6.51 -18.24
N TYR A 167 19.60 -6.56 -17.23
CA TYR A 167 19.97 -7.02 -15.90
C TYR A 167 20.21 -8.52 -15.96
N GLY A 168 21.48 -8.89 -16.13
CA GLY A 168 21.95 -10.27 -16.01
C GLY A 168 21.86 -10.76 -14.56
N GLY A 169 22.02 -12.07 -14.36
CA GLY A 169 22.07 -12.67 -13.02
C GLY A 169 20.73 -13.09 -12.43
N PHE A 170 19.66 -13.11 -13.23
CA PHE A 170 18.42 -13.80 -12.85
C PHE A 170 18.46 -15.28 -13.25
N GLN A 171 18.15 -16.16 -12.31
CA GLN A 171 17.99 -17.59 -12.49
C GLN A 171 16.53 -18.00 -12.48
N TRP A 172 16.23 -19.17 -13.04
CA TRP A 172 14.91 -19.76 -12.92
C TRP A 172 14.62 -20.10 -11.45
N PRO A 173 13.53 -19.58 -10.86
CA PRO A 173 13.22 -19.83 -9.44
C PRO A 173 12.74 -21.27 -9.18
N VAL A 174 12.21 -21.93 -10.22
CA VAL A 174 11.82 -23.33 -10.17
C VAL A 174 11.99 -23.96 -11.55
N ARG A 175 12.41 -25.23 -11.60
CA ARG A 175 12.36 -26.02 -12.83
C ARG A 175 10.93 -26.53 -13.03
N GLY A 176 10.23 -25.97 -14.01
CA GLY A 176 8.83 -26.28 -14.28
C GLY A 176 8.43 -26.01 -15.73
N VAL A 177 7.18 -26.27 -16.05
CA VAL A 177 6.61 -26.01 -17.39
C VAL A 177 5.97 -24.61 -17.37
N ILE A 178 6.28 -23.80 -18.38
CA ILE A 178 5.57 -22.52 -18.58
C ILE A 178 4.15 -22.84 -19.02
N THR A 179 3.17 -22.57 -18.15
CA THR A 179 1.75 -22.73 -18.45
C THR A 179 1.11 -21.46 -18.97
N ALA A 180 1.69 -20.30 -18.66
CA ALA A 180 1.35 -19.03 -19.29
C ALA A 180 2.58 -18.09 -19.29
N GLY A 181 2.81 -17.39 -20.39
CA GLY A 181 3.85 -16.37 -20.48
C GLY A 181 3.43 -15.01 -19.92
N PHE A 182 4.37 -14.08 -19.86
CA PHE A 182 4.07 -12.67 -19.61
C PHE A 182 3.24 -12.07 -20.76
N GLY A 183 2.33 -11.16 -20.43
CA GLY A 183 1.55 -10.39 -21.40
C GLY A 183 0.16 -10.95 -21.69
N ARG A 184 -0.38 -10.61 -22.85
CA ARG A 184 -1.79 -10.83 -23.19
C ARG A 184 -2.01 -12.21 -23.81
N GLN A 185 -2.74 -13.08 -23.13
CA GLN A 185 -3.08 -14.44 -23.58
C GLN A 185 -4.57 -14.72 -23.38
N GLY A 186 -5.26 -15.17 -24.43
CA GLY A 186 -6.67 -15.58 -24.34
C GLY A 186 -7.64 -14.52 -23.78
N GLY A 187 -7.34 -13.23 -23.96
CA GLY A 187 -8.15 -12.12 -23.42
C GLY A 187 -7.86 -11.77 -21.96
N ARG A 188 -6.99 -12.51 -21.26
CA ARG A 188 -6.50 -12.22 -19.91
C ARG A 188 -5.06 -11.72 -19.96
N PHE A 189 -4.73 -10.70 -19.17
CA PHE A 189 -3.35 -10.22 -19.04
C PHE A 189 -2.66 -10.93 -17.88
N HIS A 190 -1.47 -11.48 -18.13
CA HIS A 190 -0.62 -12.11 -17.13
C HIS A 190 0.54 -11.16 -16.80
N ALA A 191 0.58 -10.67 -15.56
CA ALA A 191 1.61 -9.76 -15.06
C ALA A 191 2.91 -10.48 -14.64
N GLY A 192 3.07 -11.74 -15.05
CA GLY A 192 4.21 -12.60 -14.76
C GLY A 192 4.20 -13.84 -15.66
N VAL A 193 5.14 -14.75 -15.42
CA VAL A 193 5.20 -16.06 -16.08
C VAL A 193 4.69 -17.11 -15.10
N ASP A 194 3.69 -17.89 -15.52
CA ASP A 194 3.15 -18.97 -14.72
C ASP A 194 3.96 -20.24 -14.96
N LEU A 195 4.62 -20.72 -13.90
CA LEU A 195 5.41 -21.94 -13.90
C LEU A 195 4.69 -23.01 -13.08
N SER A 196 4.37 -24.13 -13.74
CA SER A 196 3.83 -25.30 -13.06
C SER A 196 4.96 -26.23 -12.63
N ALA A 197 4.93 -26.61 -11.36
CA ALA A 197 5.81 -27.62 -10.76
C ALA A 197 4.98 -28.47 -9.76
N PRO A 198 5.42 -29.70 -9.44
CA PRO A 198 4.75 -30.50 -8.41
C PRO A 198 4.61 -29.74 -7.08
N GLN A 199 3.47 -29.91 -6.41
CA GLN A 199 3.23 -29.27 -5.11
C GLN A 199 4.34 -29.63 -4.11
N GLY A 200 4.85 -28.63 -3.38
CA GLY A 200 5.94 -28.82 -2.42
C GLY A 200 7.34 -28.67 -3.03
N THR A 201 7.46 -28.50 -4.34
CA THR A 201 8.75 -28.13 -4.97
C THR A 201 9.22 -26.78 -4.41
N PRO A 202 10.45 -26.68 -3.88
CA PRO A 202 10.99 -25.41 -3.41
C PRO A 202 11.05 -24.37 -4.54
N ILE A 203 10.65 -23.13 -4.22
CA ILE A 203 10.78 -21.98 -5.11
C ILE A 203 11.97 -21.18 -4.59
N GLY A 204 13.05 -21.16 -5.36
CA GLY A 204 14.27 -20.40 -5.06
C GLY A 204 14.12 -18.93 -5.47
N ALA A 205 15.00 -18.09 -4.93
CA ALA A 205 15.10 -16.70 -5.36
C ALA A 205 15.62 -16.67 -6.80
N ALA A 206 14.97 -15.88 -7.66
CA ALA A 206 15.41 -15.67 -9.03
C ALA A 206 16.67 -14.80 -9.06
N ARG A 207 16.92 -14.04 -8.00
CA ARG A 207 18.18 -13.33 -7.74
C ARG A 207 18.25 -13.08 -6.24
N ALA A 208 19.46 -13.01 -5.68
CA ALA A 208 19.61 -12.62 -4.28
C ALA A 208 18.90 -11.31 -3.98
N GLY A 209 18.30 -11.19 -2.79
CA GLY A 209 17.50 -10.03 -2.44
C GLY A 209 16.98 -10.06 -1.01
N ARG A 210 16.36 -8.96 -0.61
CA ARG A 210 15.68 -8.84 0.68
C ARG A 210 14.19 -9.07 0.50
N VAL A 211 13.61 -9.90 1.37
CA VAL A 211 12.16 -10.10 1.43
C VAL A 211 11.50 -8.81 1.92
N VAL A 212 10.72 -8.17 1.05
CA VAL A 212 9.94 -6.97 1.39
C VAL A 212 8.48 -7.30 1.74
N LEU A 213 7.99 -8.46 1.31
CA LEU A 213 6.70 -9.01 1.71
C LEU A 213 6.79 -10.53 1.77
N SER A 214 6.21 -11.12 2.81
CA SER A 214 5.93 -12.55 2.92
C SER A 214 4.61 -12.73 3.66
N ASP A 215 3.50 -12.78 2.90
CA ASP A 215 2.15 -12.90 3.46
C ASP A 215 1.13 -13.35 2.40
N TRP A 216 -0.13 -13.49 2.79
CA TRP A 216 -1.26 -13.69 1.89
C TRP A 216 -1.60 -12.43 1.11
N HIS A 217 -1.53 -12.51 -0.21
CA HIS A 217 -1.96 -11.50 -1.16
C HIS A 217 -3.27 -11.92 -1.85
N TYR A 218 -4.23 -11.01 -1.99
CA TYR A 218 -5.58 -11.31 -2.52
C TYR A 218 -5.58 -11.99 -3.90
N ASP A 219 -4.75 -11.51 -4.84
CA ASP A 219 -4.70 -12.06 -6.21
C ASP A 219 -3.72 -13.23 -6.39
N TYR A 220 -2.75 -13.34 -5.50
CA TYR A 220 -1.62 -14.26 -5.65
C TYR A 220 -1.57 -15.33 -4.54
N GLY A 221 -2.51 -15.34 -3.60
CA GLY A 221 -2.43 -16.24 -2.44
C GLY A 221 -1.19 -15.97 -1.59
N ARG A 222 -0.59 -17.00 -0.99
CA ARG A 222 0.69 -16.83 -0.27
C ARG A 222 1.76 -16.33 -1.23
N THR A 223 2.31 -15.17 -0.90
CA THR A 223 3.16 -14.39 -1.80
C THR A 223 4.42 -13.96 -1.09
N VAL A 224 5.55 -14.01 -1.81
CA VAL A 224 6.81 -13.38 -1.42
C VAL A 224 7.19 -12.34 -2.46
N ILE A 225 7.60 -11.15 -2.02
CA ILE A 225 8.21 -10.14 -2.90
C ILE A 225 9.64 -9.92 -2.42
N LEU A 226 10.58 -10.01 -3.35
CA LEU A 226 12.00 -9.73 -3.11
C LEU A 226 12.38 -8.42 -3.76
N ASP A 227 13.06 -7.55 -3.02
CA ASP A 227 13.79 -6.40 -3.55
C ASP A 227 15.24 -6.82 -3.83
N HIS A 228 15.69 -6.60 -5.06
CA HIS A 228 17.05 -6.93 -5.51
C HIS A 228 17.96 -5.69 -5.57
N GLY A 229 17.45 -4.52 -5.18
CA GLY A 229 18.08 -3.23 -5.43
C GLY A 229 17.85 -2.75 -6.86
N GLU A 230 18.35 -1.54 -7.18
CA GLU A 230 18.28 -0.95 -8.53
C GLU A 230 16.85 -0.78 -9.07
N GLY A 231 15.85 -0.73 -8.17
CA GLY A 231 14.43 -0.67 -8.55
C GLY A 231 13.86 -1.98 -9.11
N LEU A 232 14.57 -3.09 -8.96
CA LEU A 232 14.15 -4.42 -9.41
C LEU A 232 13.53 -5.20 -8.26
N SER A 233 12.41 -5.86 -8.55
CA SER A 233 11.78 -6.76 -7.61
C SER A 233 11.17 -7.96 -8.33
N THR A 234 11.10 -9.08 -7.63
CA THR A 234 10.37 -10.28 -8.10
C THR A 234 9.24 -10.61 -7.16
N LEU A 235 8.13 -11.11 -7.72
CA LEU A 235 6.96 -11.56 -6.98
C LEU A 235 6.76 -13.05 -7.23
N TYR A 236 6.69 -13.82 -6.15
CA TYR A 236 6.38 -15.25 -6.15
C TYR A 236 4.99 -15.43 -5.58
N GLY A 237 4.05 -15.86 -6.41
CA GLY A 237 2.67 -16.11 -6.01
C GLY A 237 2.33 -17.59 -5.96
N HIS A 238 1.17 -17.88 -5.39
CA HIS A 238 0.52 -19.18 -5.31
C HIS A 238 1.30 -20.25 -4.54
N ALA A 239 2.16 -19.83 -3.60
CA ALA A 239 2.89 -20.76 -2.76
C ALA A 239 1.95 -21.56 -1.83
N SER A 240 2.30 -22.82 -1.57
CA SER A 240 1.57 -23.63 -0.59
C SER A 240 1.91 -23.22 0.85
N VAL A 241 3.14 -22.79 1.10
CA VAL A 241 3.69 -22.34 2.39
C VAL A 241 4.75 -21.26 2.14
N LEU A 242 4.93 -20.34 3.09
CA LEU A 242 6.01 -19.36 3.07
C LEU A 242 7.10 -19.78 4.05
N LEU A 243 8.33 -19.89 3.57
CA LEU A 243 9.48 -20.36 4.36
C LEU A 243 10.39 -19.22 4.84
N VAL A 244 10.09 -17.99 4.43
CA VAL A 244 10.86 -16.78 4.73
C VAL A 244 9.91 -15.70 5.25
N GLY A 245 10.40 -14.81 6.09
CA GLY A 245 9.68 -13.66 6.64
C GLY A 245 10.11 -12.33 6.03
N ALA A 246 9.32 -11.28 6.24
CA ALA A 246 9.73 -9.93 5.85
C ALA A 246 11.02 -9.52 6.58
N GLY A 247 11.98 -8.97 5.83
CA GLY A 247 13.30 -8.58 6.34
C GLY A 247 14.41 -9.61 6.05
N ASP A 248 14.07 -10.87 5.79
CA ASP A 248 15.05 -11.91 5.49
C ASP A 248 15.84 -11.60 4.22
N VAL A 249 17.09 -12.06 4.16
CA VAL A 249 17.92 -12.02 2.96
C VAL A 249 17.98 -13.43 2.40
N VAL A 250 17.72 -13.55 1.10
CA VAL A 250 17.69 -14.83 0.38
C VAL A 250 18.62 -14.76 -0.82
N GLU A 251 19.20 -15.90 -1.20
CA GLU A 251 20.14 -16.07 -2.31
C GLU A 251 19.62 -17.08 -3.34
#